data_AF-A0A6L5GCJ6-F1
#
_entry.id   AF-A0A6L5GCJ6-F1
#
_cell.length_a   1.000
_cell.length_b   1.000
_cell.length_c   1.000
_cell.angle_alpha   90.00
_cell.angle_beta   90.00
_cell.angle_gamma   90.00
#
_symmetry.space_group_name_H-M   'P 1'
#
loop_
_entity.id
_entity.type
_entity.pdbx_description
1 polymer ?
#
loop_
_entity_poly.entity_id
_entity_poly.type
_entity_poly.pdbx_seq_one_letter_code
_entity_poly.pdbx_strand_id
1 'polypeptide(L)'
;MPKVDPEALRTYQRTVQAQLDKLEDEIISQLRNGQPLGKLPAFGLLQGSDAARQTYTQFHETTWNNFQALRESLDGIITTLEDSAKNHEDSDEVSGQNFDNQL
;
A
#
# COMPACT_ATOMS: atom_id res chain seq x y z
N MET A 1 -14.62 -25.84 -6.27
CA MET A 1 -13.86 -24.63 -5.90
C MET A 1 -14.83 -23.46 -5.91
N PRO A 2 -14.76 -22.52 -4.95
CA PRO A 2 -15.58 -21.32 -5.02
C PRO A 2 -15.24 -20.55 -6.30
N LYS A 3 -16.26 -20.18 -7.09
CA LYS A 3 -16.07 -19.30 -8.24
C LYS A 3 -15.69 -17.92 -7.71
N VAL A 4 -14.53 -17.43 -8.14
CA VAL A 4 -14.09 -16.07 -7.85
C VAL A 4 -14.95 -15.11 -8.66
N ASP A 5 -15.55 -14.12 -7.99
CA ASP A 5 -16.35 -13.09 -8.65
C ASP A 5 -15.42 -11.97 -9.15
N PRO A 6 -15.27 -11.78 -10.47
CA PRO A 6 -14.38 -10.76 -11.03
C PRO A 6 -14.79 -9.32 -10.68
N GLU A 7 -16.09 -9.06 -10.48
CA GLU A 7 -16.56 -7.73 -10.08
C GLU A 7 -16.20 -7.42 -8.62
N ALA A 8 -16.31 -8.43 -7.75
CA ALA A 8 -15.87 -8.32 -6.36
C ALA A 8 -14.35 -8.07 -6.27
N LEU A 9 -13.54 -8.77 -7.08
CA LEU A 9 -12.09 -8.54 -7.13
C LEU A 9 -11.75 -7.11 -7.56
N ARG A 10 -12.36 -6.61 -8.64
CA ARG A 10 -12.15 -5.23 -9.13
C ARG A 10 -12.59 -4.18 -8.12
N THR A 11 -13.67 -4.44 -7.39
CA THR A 11 -14.15 -3.54 -6.34
C THR A 11 -13.21 -3.51 -5.15
N TYR A 12 -12.68 -4.67 -4.75
CA TYR A 12 -11.68 -4.74 -3.70
C TYR A 12 -10.37 -4.06 -4.12
N GLN A 13 -9.87 -4.32 -5.33
CA GLN A 13 -8.68 -3.66 -5.89
C GLN A 13 -8.81 -2.13 -5.85
N ARG A 14 -9.93 -1.57 -6.32
CA ARG A 14 -10.20 -0.11 -6.24
C ARG A 14 -10.19 0.41 -4.81
N THR A 15 -10.70 -0.38 -3.86
CA THR A 15 -10.69 -0.02 -2.44
C THR A 15 -9.27 0.03 -1.90
N VAL A 16 -8.45 -0.98 -2.22
CA VAL A 16 -7.04 -1.04 -1.79
C VAL A 16 -6.22 0.08 -2.43
N GLN A 17 -6.42 0.35 -3.72
CA GLN A 17 -5.79 1.47 -4.41
C GLN A 17 -6.10 2.80 -3.72
N ALA A 18 -7.38 3.07 -3.40
CA ALA A 18 -7.75 4.30 -2.69
C ALA A 18 -7.10 4.42 -1.30
N GLN A 19 -6.84 3.31 -0.60
CA GLN A 19 -6.09 3.33 0.65
C GLN A 19 -4.60 3.61 0.42
N LEU A 20 -4.01 3.05 -0.64
CA LEU A 20 -2.63 3.30 -1.03
C LEU A 20 -2.43 4.77 -1.41
N ASP A 21 -3.31 5.32 -2.25
CA ASP A 21 -3.29 6.72 -2.68
C ASP A 21 -3.35 7.65 -1.46
N LYS A 22 -4.29 7.39 -0.55
CA LYS A 22 -4.40 8.15 0.71
C LYS A 22 -3.14 8.06 1.56
N LEU A 23 -2.57 6.87 1.69
CA LEU A 23 -1.34 6.66 2.45
C LEU A 23 -0.16 7.44 1.85
N GLU A 24 -0.01 7.42 0.53
CA GLU A 24 1.07 8.12 -0.17
C GLU A 24 0.90 9.64 -0.16
N ASP A 25 -0.27 10.12 -0.57
CA ASP A 25 -0.53 11.51 -0.89
C ASP A 25 -0.86 12.36 0.34
N GLU A 26 -1.57 11.79 1.32
CA GLU A 26 -1.99 12.55 2.51
C GLU A 26 -1.05 12.34 3.71
N ILE A 27 -0.53 11.12 3.90
CA ILE A 27 0.18 10.75 5.13
C ILE A 27 1.70 10.75 4.92
N ILE A 28 2.22 9.89 4.04
CA ILE A 28 3.65 9.75 3.78
C ILE A 28 4.22 11.07 3.27
N SER A 29 3.49 11.79 2.41
CA SER A 29 3.90 13.09 1.89
C SER A 29 4.29 14.07 3.00
N GLN A 30 3.54 14.13 4.10
CA GLN A 30 3.80 15.05 5.22
C GLN A 30 5.06 14.70 6.02
N LEU A 31 5.44 13.42 6.04
CA LEU A 31 6.59 12.89 6.79
C LEU A 31 7.90 13.01 6.02
N ARG A 32 7.87 13.32 4.71
CA ARG A 32 9.07 13.49 3.89
C ARG A 32 9.92 14.66 4.38
N ASN A 33 11.24 14.54 4.18
CA ASN A 33 12.18 15.62 4.47
C ASN A 33 11.72 16.94 3.84
N GLY A 34 11.68 18.00 4.65
CA GLY A 34 11.26 19.33 4.21
C GLY A 34 9.76 19.61 4.33
N GLN A 35 8.93 18.59 4.60
CA GLN A 35 7.50 18.72 4.86
C GLN A 35 7.22 18.93 6.36
N PRO A 36 6.01 19.37 6.76
CA PRO A 36 5.70 19.77 8.13
C PRO A 36 6.06 18.73 9.20
N LEU A 37 5.88 17.44 8.92
CA LEU A 37 6.17 16.36 9.85
C LEU A 37 7.51 15.67 9.58
N GLY A 38 8.24 16.06 8.53
CA GLY A 38 9.59 15.58 8.23
C GLY A 38 10.70 16.50 8.75
N LYS A 39 10.37 17.46 9.60
CA LYS A 39 11.33 18.38 10.23
C LYS A 39 11.38 18.14 11.74
N LEU A 40 12.58 18.14 12.28
CA LEU A 40 12.78 18.11 13.72
C LEU A 40 12.17 19.36 14.38
N PRO A 41 11.32 19.21 15.41
CA PRO A 41 10.83 20.34 16.19
C PRO A 41 11.96 21.12 16.87
N ALA A 42 11.74 22.41 17.09
CA ALA A 42 12.66 23.25 17.84
C ALA A 42 12.49 23.00 19.36
N PHE A 43 13.13 21.94 19.87
CA PHE A 43 13.01 21.52 21.28
C PHE A 43 13.65 22.49 22.30
N GLY A 44 14.38 23.52 21.86
CA GLY A 44 15.09 24.45 22.75
C GLY A 44 16.26 23.82 23.50
N LEU A 45 16.67 24.46 24.61
CA LEU A 45 17.82 24.09 25.45
C LEU A 45 17.44 23.86 26.93
N LEU A 46 16.16 23.56 27.19
CA LEU A 46 15.69 23.31 28.55
C LEU A 46 16.08 21.91 29.00
N GLN A 47 16.02 21.68 30.31
CA GLN A 47 16.21 20.34 30.87
C GLN A 47 15.16 19.39 30.25
N GLY A 48 15.62 18.32 29.61
CA GLY A 48 14.77 17.36 28.89
C GLY A 48 14.67 17.57 27.38
N SER A 49 15.21 18.67 26.81
CA SER A 49 15.20 18.90 25.37
C SER A 49 15.90 17.79 24.57
N ASP A 50 16.99 17.21 25.10
CA ASP A 50 17.68 16.10 24.44
C ASP A 50 16.87 14.80 24.45
N ALA A 51 16.20 14.50 25.56
CA ALA A 51 15.31 13.35 25.66
C ALA A 51 14.12 13.49 24.70
N ALA A 52 13.48 14.68 24.66
CA ALA A 52 12.38 14.97 23.74
C ALA A 52 12.82 14.82 22.27
N ARG A 53 14.03 15.28 21.93
CA ARG A 53 14.63 15.12 20.60
C ARG A 53 14.78 13.64 20.24
N GLN A 54 15.35 12.85 21.15
CA GLN A 54 15.56 11.42 20.92
C GLN A 54 14.23 10.67 20.76
N THR A 55 13.24 10.94 21.62
CA THR A 55 11.91 10.35 21.54
C THR A 55 11.22 10.69 20.22
N TYR A 56 11.29 11.95 19.78
CA TYR A 56 10.71 12.36 18.51
C TYR A 56 11.37 11.67 17.32
N THR A 57 12.71 11.62 17.28
CA THR A 57 13.45 10.94 16.20
C THR A 57 13.05 9.46 16.12
N GLN A 58 13.01 8.76 17.25
CA GLN A 58 12.65 7.35 17.28
C GLN A 58 11.20 7.12 16.86
N PHE A 59 10.27 7.98 17.33
CA PHE A 59 8.88 7.94 16.91
C PHE A 59 8.74 8.14 15.40
N HIS A 60 9.37 9.19 14.85
CA HIS A 60 9.31 9.51 13.42
C HIS A 60 9.86 8.36 12.57
N GLU A 61 11.03 7.82 12.92
CA GLU A 61 11.64 6.68 12.21
C GLU A 61 10.74 5.43 12.26
N THR A 62 10.21 5.10 13.42
CA THR A 62 9.32 3.94 13.59
C THR A 62 8.05 4.10 12.76
N THR A 63 7.42 5.28 12.83
CA THR A 63 6.22 5.60 12.07
C THR A 63 6.49 5.55 10.56
N TRP A 64 7.62 6.09 10.11
CA TRP A 64 8.02 6.05 8.71
C TRP A 64 8.16 4.61 8.22
N ASN A 65 8.91 3.78 8.93
CA ASN A 65 9.15 2.39 8.56
C ASN A 65 7.84 1.58 8.52
N ASN A 66 6.95 1.79 9.51
CA ASN A 66 5.65 1.14 9.52
C ASN A 66 4.78 1.53 8.31
N PHE A 67 4.81 2.80 7.91
CA PHE A 67 4.07 3.24 6.73
C PHE A 67 4.67 2.74 5.41
N GLN A 68 6.00 2.59 5.31
CA GLN A 68 6.60 1.93 4.14
C GLN A 68 6.20 0.46 4.07
N ALA A 69 6.21 -0.27 5.19
CA ALA A 69 5.77 -1.66 5.21
C ALA A 69 4.28 -1.81 4.83
N LEU A 70 3.43 -0.89 5.31
CA LEU A 70 2.01 -0.86 4.93
C LEU A 70 1.83 -0.57 3.43
N ARG A 71 2.57 0.40 2.90
CA ARG A 71 2.59 0.74 1.48
C ARG A 71 2.96 -0.46 0.61
N GLU A 72 4.06 -1.15 0.93
CA GLU A 72 4.48 -2.37 0.24
C GLU A 72 3.43 -3.48 0.31
N SER A 73 2.76 -3.63 1.46
CA SER A 73 1.69 -4.62 1.63
C SER A 73 0.47 -4.32 0.76
N LEU A 74 0.06 -3.05 0.67
CA LEU A 74 -1.07 -2.63 -0.17
C LEU A 74 -0.75 -2.82 -1.67
N ASP A 75 0.45 -2.42 -2.09
CA ASP A 75 0.93 -2.61 -3.46
C ASP A 75 1.00 -4.10 -3.85
N GLY A 76 1.49 -4.94 -2.92
CA GLY A 76 1.50 -6.40 -3.09
C GLY A 76 0.09 -7.01 -3.21
N ILE A 77 -0.89 -6.50 -2.47
CA ILE A 77 -2.29 -6.93 -2.60
C ILE A 77 -2.83 -6.55 -3.99
N ILE A 78 -2.61 -5.32 -4.45
CA ILE A 78 -3.06 -4.86 -5.78
C ILE A 78 -2.47 -5.75 -6.87
N THR A 79 -1.15 -5.96 -6.85
CA THR A 79 -0.44 -6.82 -7.79
C THR A 79 -1.01 -8.26 -7.79
N THR A 80 -1.23 -8.83 -6.60
CA THR A 80 -1.77 -10.20 -6.47
C THR A 80 -3.18 -10.31 -7.06
N LEU A 81 -4.02 -9.28 -6.89
CA LEU A 81 -5.37 -9.25 -7.45
C LEU A 81 -5.34 -9.14 -8.98
N GLU A 82 -4.44 -8.33 -9.53
CA GLU A 82 -4.22 -8.19 -10.97
C GLU A 82 -3.74 -9.49 -11.61
N ASP A 83 -2.72 -10.12 -11.01
CA ASP A 83 -2.21 -11.42 -11.47
C ASP A 83 -3.28 -12.52 -11.41
N SER A 84 -4.09 -12.53 -10.34
CA SER A 84 -5.19 -13.48 -10.20
C SER A 84 -6.24 -13.27 -11.29
N ALA A 85 -6.63 -12.03 -11.57
CA ALA A 85 -7.59 -11.72 -12.62
C ALA A 85 -7.08 -12.14 -14.01
N LYS A 86 -5.82 -11.84 -14.33
CA LYS A 86 -5.19 -12.22 -15.59
C LYS A 86 -5.13 -13.74 -15.78
N ASN A 87 -4.70 -14.47 -14.75
CA ASN A 87 -4.65 -15.95 -14.81
C ASN A 87 -6.04 -16.58 -15.04
N HIS A 88 -7.10 -15.95 -14.52
CA HIS A 88 -8.47 -16.37 -14.78
C HIS A 88 -8.89 -16.12 -16.24
N GLU A 89 -8.58 -14.95 -16.80
CA GLU A 89 -8.88 -14.62 -18.20
C GLU A 89 -8.14 -15.55 -19.18
N ASP A 90 -6.83 -15.76 -18.96
CA ASP A 90 -6.02 -16.67 -19.79
C ASP A 90 -6.54 -18.12 -19.73
N SER A 91 -6.98 -18.58 -18.55
CA SER A 91 -7.56 -19.93 -18.38
C SER A 91 -8.89 -20.09 -19.10
N ASP A 92 -9.75 -19.06 -19.08
CA ASP A 92 -11.04 -19.08 -19.76
C ASP A 92 -10.86 -19.05 -21.29
N GLU A 93 -9.89 -18.28 -21.80
CA GLU A 93 -9.55 -18.24 -23.23
C GLU A 93 -9.04 -19.59 -23.73
N VAL A 94 -8.11 -20.22 -23.02
CA VAL A 94 -7.60 -21.57 -23.34
C VAL A 94 -8.73 -22.60 -23.33
N SER A 95 -9.67 -22.49 -22.38
CA SER A 95 -10.82 -23.39 -22.30
C SER A 95 -11.76 -23.22 -23.51
N GLY A 96 -12.01 -21.97 -23.93
CA GLY A 96 -12.81 -21.65 -25.12
C GLY A 96 -12.17 -22.18 -26.41
N GLN A 97 -10.87 -21.94 -26.60
CA GLN A 97 -10.13 -22.44 -27.77
C GLN A 97 -10.13 -23.98 -27.86
N ASN A 98 -10.03 -24.67 -26.72
CA ASN A 98 -10.11 -26.14 -26.69
C ASN A 98 -11.51 -26.66 -27.05
N PHE A 99 -12.57 -25.93 -26.68
CA PHE A 99 -13.93 -26.29 -27.05
C PHE A 99 -14.20 -26.09 -28.55
N ASP A 100 -13.75 -24.97 -29.11
CA ASP A 100 -13.88 -24.69 -30.55
C ASP A 100 -13.10 -25.68 -31.42
N ASN A 101 -11.94 -26.17 -30.94
CA ASN A 101 -11.16 -27.20 -31.64
C ASN A 101 -11.75 -28.62 -31.56
N GLN A 102 -12.80 -28.83 -30.75
CA GLN A 102 -13.49 -30.12 -30.59
C GLN A 102 -14.84 -30.20 -31.34
N LEU A 103 -15.27 -29.11 -31.97
CA LEU A 103 -16.45 -29.02 -32.84
C LEU A 103 -16.07 -29.12 -34.32
#